data_AF-A0A0P7ZHI6-F1
#
_entry.id   AF-A0A0P7ZHI6-F1
#
_cell.length_a   1.000
_cell.length_b   1.000
_cell.length_c   1.000
_cell.angle_alpha   90.00
_cell.angle_beta   90.00
_cell.angle_gamma   90.00
#
_symmetry.space_group_name_H-M   'P 1'
#
loop_
_entity.id
_entity.type
_entity.pdbx_description
1 polymer ?
#
loop_
_entity_poly.entity_id
_entity_poly.type
_entity_poly.pdbx_seq_one_letter_code
_entity_poly.pdbx_strand_id
1 'polypeptide(L)'
;MRRIITVAIAVLGLVASPLQAQPSDPAARVVVERAVAAHGGDLWLEPETLELAGTATFYDPATGAVRSEAEDYRMWRTFEEGRTAAHEASGKVRIIAKAGDRVIFEVGYDGETTWTERGIMPRAEADAYWANNFGFGIIRSALEDGFALHTAPPRDIGGRRTNMVRILDPNGMQTLFGFDAESGFVTYMAFNAPRGFHERLYGDFVRLANGWVQARRVTLMYDGVIANSVFWSQTRVNGALDPALFKPPAP
;
A
#
# COMPACT_ATOMS: atom_id res chain seq x y z
N MET A 1 -34.87 -0.46 -59.70
CA MET A 1 -35.10 -1.63 -58.82
C MET A 1 -33.82 -1.92 -58.05
N ARG A 2 -33.93 -1.93 -56.70
CA ARG A 2 -33.13 -2.60 -55.64
C ARG A 2 -31.77 -3.20 -56.07
N ARG A 3 -30.66 -3.00 -55.33
CA ARG A 3 -30.49 -3.44 -53.93
C ARG A 3 -29.40 -2.62 -53.22
N ILE A 4 -29.77 -2.05 -52.08
CA ILE A 4 -28.84 -1.56 -51.05
C ILE A 4 -28.39 -2.78 -50.26
N ILE A 5 -27.08 -3.05 -50.22
CA ILE A 5 -26.48 -4.05 -49.33
C ILE A 5 -26.15 -3.32 -48.03
N THR A 6 -26.98 -3.53 -47.00
CA THR A 6 -26.68 -3.10 -45.63
C THR A 6 -25.66 -4.07 -45.04
N VAL A 7 -24.43 -3.63 -44.86
CA VAL A 7 -23.44 -4.34 -44.04
C VAL A 7 -23.75 -4.02 -42.58
N ALA A 8 -24.28 -5.00 -41.84
CA ALA A 8 -24.40 -4.92 -40.40
C ALA A 8 -23.02 -5.19 -39.78
N ILE A 9 -22.34 -4.14 -39.34
CA ILE A 9 -21.16 -4.27 -38.48
C ILE A 9 -21.68 -4.57 -37.07
N ALA A 10 -21.57 -5.83 -36.66
CA ALA A 10 -21.77 -6.22 -35.27
C ALA A 10 -20.61 -5.65 -34.45
N VAL A 11 -20.85 -4.55 -33.75
CA VAL A 11 -19.97 -4.06 -32.69
C VAL A 11 -20.10 -5.05 -31.54
N LEU A 12 -19.20 -6.05 -31.48
CA LEU A 12 -19.01 -6.82 -30.25
C LEU A 12 -18.46 -5.86 -29.19
N GLY A 13 -19.33 -5.45 -28.27
CA GLY A 13 -18.89 -4.84 -27.03
C GLY A 13 -17.96 -5.81 -26.31
N LEU A 14 -16.68 -5.44 -26.20
CA LEU A 14 -15.77 -6.02 -25.22
C LEU A 14 -16.31 -5.65 -23.83
N VAL A 15 -17.25 -6.46 -23.34
CA VAL A 15 -17.58 -6.48 -21.93
C VAL A 15 -16.36 -7.06 -21.25
N ALA A 16 -15.58 -6.22 -20.57
CA ALA A 16 -14.52 -6.66 -19.68
C ALA A 16 -15.20 -7.54 -18.62
N SER A 17 -15.17 -8.85 -18.85
CA SER A 17 -15.63 -9.79 -17.85
C SER A 17 -14.74 -9.60 -16.62
N PRO A 18 -15.29 -9.46 -15.41
CA PRO A 18 -14.47 -9.50 -14.22
C PRO A 18 -13.68 -10.81 -14.29
N LEU A 19 -12.35 -10.74 -14.14
CA LEU A 19 -11.55 -11.94 -13.98
C LEU A 19 -12.15 -12.67 -12.78
N GLN A 20 -12.86 -13.78 -13.01
CA GLN A 20 -13.14 -14.71 -11.93
C GLN A 20 -11.79 -15.05 -11.31
N ALA A 21 -11.71 -15.01 -9.98
CA ALA A 21 -10.53 -15.45 -9.22
C ALA A 21 -10.15 -16.86 -9.70
N GLN A 22 -9.17 -16.94 -10.59
CA GLN A 22 -8.60 -18.22 -11.00
C GLN A 22 -7.91 -18.81 -9.77
N PRO A 23 -7.86 -20.15 -9.63
CA PRO A 23 -7.17 -20.78 -8.52
C PRO A 23 -5.75 -20.25 -8.40
N SER A 24 -5.31 -19.97 -7.18
CA SER A 24 -3.96 -19.50 -6.90
C SER A 24 -2.91 -20.46 -7.49
N ASP A 25 -1.89 -19.88 -8.11
CA ASP A 25 -0.69 -20.59 -8.55
C ASP A 25 0.05 -21.11 -7.30
N PRO A 26 0.28 -22.44 -7.17
CA PRO A 26 1.03 -22.99 -6.05
C PRO A 26 2.41 -22.35 -5.86
N ALA A 27 3.10 -21.97 -6.95
CA ALA A 27 4.40 -21.32 -6.87
C ALA A 27 4.29 -19.90 -6.29
N ALA A 28 3.24 -19.16 -6.64
CA ALA A 28 2.98 -17.84 -6.08
C ALA A 28 2.69 -17.91 -4.57
N ARG A 29 1.90 -18.91 -4.15
CA ARG A 29 1.60 -19.15 -2.74
C ARG A 29 2.87 -19.40 -1.91
N VAL A 30 3.76 -20.26 -2.40
CA VAL A 30 5.05 -20.56 -1.72
C VAL A 30 5.90 -19.29 -1.55
N VAL A 31 5.91 -18.39 -2.54
CA VAL A 31 6.64 -17.11 -2.42
C VAL A 31 6.05 -16.24 -1.32
N VAL A 32 4.72 -16.12 -1.24
CA VAL A 32 4.04 -15.32 -0.22
C VAL A 32 4.22 -15.93 1.18
N GLU A 33 4.08 -17.25 1.34
CA GLU A 33 4.30 -17.94 2.61
C GLU A 33 5.75 -17.76 3.12
N ARG A 34 6.73 -17.87 2.22
CA ARG A 34 8.13 -17.56 2.55
C ARG A 34 8.30 -16.12 2.99
N ALA A 35 7.63 -15.17 2.33
CA ALA A 35 7.69 -13.77 2.70
C ALA A 35 7.11 -13.54 4.10
N VAL A 36 5.96 -14.12 4.41
CA VAL A 36 5.35 -14.08 5.75
C VAL A 36 6.35 -14.56 6.81
N ALA A 37 6.94 -15.74 6.61
CA ALA A 37 7.95 -16.28 7.52
C ALA A 37 9.16 -15.33 7.66
N ALA A 38 9.62 -14.74 6.55
CA ALA A 38 10.76 -13.82 6.57
C ALA A 38 10.51 -12.55 7.40
N HIS A 39 9.26 -12.05 7.43
CA HIS A 39 8.91 -10.81 8.12
C HIS A 39 8.49 -10.97 9.58
N GLY A 40 8.40 -12.20 10.10
CA GLY A 40 8.02 -12.45 11.49
C GLY A 40 6.79 -13.32 11.67
N GLY A 41 6.27 -13.96 10.61
CA GLY A 41 5.17 -14.91 10.69
C GLY A 41 3.86 -14.26 11.10
N ASP A 42 3.14 -14.90 12.02
CA ASP A 42 1.81 -14.50 12.47
C ASP A 42 1.79 -13.07 13.03
N LEU A 43 2.83 -12.66 13.78
CA LEU A 43 2.95 -11.29 14.29
C LEU A 43 2.95 -10.24 13.15
N TRP A 44 3.48 -10.59 11.99
CA TRP A 44 3.52 -9.70 10.84
C TRP A 44 2.19 -9.65 10.07
N LEU A 45 1.48 -10.77 10.02
CA LEU A 45 0.14 -10.89 9.45
C LEU A 45 -0.90 -10.18 10.30
N GLU A 46 -0.82 -10.34 11.62
CA GLU A 46 -1.83 -9.89 12.59
C GLU A 46 -1.22 -9.00 13.69
N PRO A 47 -0.59 -7.86 13.33
CA PRO A 47 -0.20 -6.87 14.34
C PRO A 47 -1.43 -6.14 14.87
N GLU A 48 -1.47 -5.84 16.16
CA GLU A 48 -2.51 -5.01 16.77
C GLU A 48 -2.25 -3.52 16.48
N THR A 49 -1.00 -3.09 16.66
CA THR A 49 -0.58 -1.70 16.48
C THR A 49 0.77 -1.57 15.82
N LEU A 50 0.97 -0.45 15.13
CA LEU A 50 2.25 -0.06 14.56
C LEU A 50 2.48 1.43 14.77
N GLU A 51 3.61 1.76 15.39
CA GLU A 51 4.13 3.12 15.49
C GLU A 51 5.48 3.21 14.79
N LEU A 52 5.62 4.22 13.95
CA LEU A 52 6.84 4.55 13.24
C LEU A 52 7.17 6.03 13.44
N ALA A 53 8.45 6.33 13.62
CA ALA A 53 8.95 7.70 13.61
C ALA A 53 10.26 7.79 12.81
N GLY A 54 10.49 8.94 12.19
CA GLY A 54 11.62 9.15 11.31
C GLY A 54 11.55 10.46 10.53
N THR A 55 12.06 10.46 9.31
CA THR A 55 12.14 11.64 8.44
C THR A 55 11.56 11.37 7.06
N ALA A 56 11.22 12.42 6.32
CA ALA A 56 10.76 12.30 4.94
C ALA A 56 11.22 13.46 4.05
N THR A 57 11.48 13.15 2.78
CA THR A 57 11.75 14.12 1.71
C THR A 57 10.64 14.03 0.67
N PHE A 58 10.08 15.16 0.28
CA PHE A 58 9.04 15.28 -0.74
C PHE A 58 9.60 16.00 -1.96
N TYR A 59 9.29 15.49 -3.14
CA TYR A 59 9.80 15.99 -4.39
C TYR A 59 8.69 16.64 -5.21
N ASP A 60 9.07 17.64 -5.98
CA ASP A 60 8.23 18.21 -7.02
C ASP A 60 8.30 17.29 -8.26
N PRO A 61 7.18 16.73 -8.74
CA PRO A 61 7.20 15.77 -9.83
C PRO A 61 7.54 16.39 -11.19
N ALA A 62 7.38 17.71 -11.37
CA ALA A 62 7.65 18.39 -12.63
C ALA A 62 9.14 18.74 -12.79
N THR A 63 9.82 19.04 -11.68
CA THR A 63 11.21 19.52 -11.68
C THR A 63 12.21 18.53 -11.08
N GLY A 64 11.73 17.56 -10.29
CA GLY A 64 12.58 16.65 -9.51
C GLY A 64 13.25 17.30 -8.29
N ALA A 65 13.03 18.59 -8.06
CA ALA A 65 13.60 19.31 -6.92
C ALA A 65 12.97 18.86 -5.60
N VAL A 66 13.74 18.96 -4.50
CA VAL A 66 13.19 18.81 -3.15
C VAL A 66 12.21 19.96 -2.90
N ARG A 67 10.94 19.62 -2.66
CA ARG A 67 9.88 20.58 -2.36
C ARG A 67 9.80 20.88 -0.86
N SER A 68 9.99 19.86 -0.04
CA SER A 68 9.98 19.98 1.42
C SER A 68 10.65 18.78 2.07
N GLU A 69 11.17 18.99 3.27
CA GLU A 69 11.71 17.94 4.14
C GLU A 69 10.99 18.00 5.48
N ALA A 70 10.75 16.84 6.08
CA ALA A 70 10.21 16.69 7.42
C ALA A 70 11.21 15.95 8.30
N GLU A 71 11.70 16.60 9.33
CA GLU A 71 12.56 16.01 10.35
C GLU A 71 11.78 15.24 11.42
N ASP A 72 10.48 15.49 11.55
CA ASP A 72 9.57 14.70 12.38
C ASP A 72 8.43 14.15 11.52
N TYR A 73 8.59 12.91 11.06
CA TYR A 73 7.60 12.15 10.30
C TYR A 73 7.16 10.95 11.15
N ARG A 74 5.88 10.90 11.50
CA ARG A 74 5.33 9.84 12.36
C ARG A 74 4.12 9.19 11.74
N MET A 75 3.96 7.90 12.00
CA MET A 75 2.76 7.14 11.70
C MET A 75 2.35 6.31 12.92
N TRP A 76 1.07 6.37 13.25
CA TRP A 76 0.44 5.45 14.18
C TRP A 76 -0.68 4.72 13.46
N ARG A 77 -0.78 3.42 13.74
CA ARG A 77 -1.82 2.57 13.17
C ARG A 77 -2.32 1.58 14.20
N THR A 78 -3.64 1.37 14.18
CA THR A 78 -4.28 0.17 14.73
C THR A 78 -4.80 -0.65 13.55
N PHE A 79 -4.72 -1.96 13.63
CA PHE A 79 -5.22 -2.85 12.59
C PHE A 79 -6.56 -3.44 13.03
N GLU A 80 -7.38 -3.77 12.03
CA GLU A 80 -8.59 -4.56 12.20
C GLU A 80 -8.33 -5.95 11.61
N GLU A 81 -8.90 -6.97 12.24
CA GLU A 81 -8.85 -8.35 11.77
C GLU A 81 -9.77 -8.56 10.55
N GLY A 82 -9.46 -9.56 9.70
CA GLY A 82 -10.36 -10.05 8.64
C GLY A 82 -10.57 -9.12 7.45
N ARG A 83 -9.50 -8.54 6.89
CA ARG A 83 -9.59 -7.56 5.81
C ARG A 83 -9.91 -8.20 4.45
N THR A 84 -11.05 -7.84 3.86
CA THR A 84 -11.49 -8.37 2.56
C THR A 84 -11.27 -7.43 1.36
N ALA A 85 -10.92 -6.15 1.58
CA ALA A 85 -10.76 -5.15 0.51
C ALA A 85 -9.33 -4.54 0.44
N ALA A 86 -8.72 -4.57 -0.75
CA ALA A 86 -7.33 -4.14 -0.93
C ALA A 86 -7.11 -2.63 -0.74
N HIS A 87 -8.01 -1.81 -1.27
CA HIS A 87 -7.78 -0.37 -1.47
C HIS A 87 -8.65 0.52 -0.57
N GLU A 88 -9.21 -0.04 0.50
CA GLU A 88 -10.01 0.69 1.49
C GLU A 88 -9.21 0.95 2.79
N ALA A 89 -9.59 2.01 3.51
CA ALA A 89 -9.08 2.24 4.86
C ALA A 89 -9.67 1.20 5.84
N SER A 90 -8.87 0.75 6.79
CA SER A 90 -9.27 -0.21 7.84
C SER A 90 -8.44 0.03 9.09
N GLY A 91 -9.05 -0.20 10.24
CA GLY A 91 -8.55 0.22 11.54
C GLY A 91 -8.44 1.73 11.63
N LYS A 92 -7.42 2.21 12.34
CA LYS A 92 -7.18 3.65 12.53
C LYS A 92 -5.78 3.99 12.09
N VAL A 93 -5.59 5.15 11.47
CA VAL A 93 -4.28 5.61 11.05
C VAL A 93 -4.14 7.10 11.29
N ARG A 94 -2.97 7.55 11.72
CA ARG A 94 -2.58 8.95 11.68
C ARG A 94 -1.16 9.06 11.20
N ILE A 95 -0.93 9.97 10.25
CA ILE A 95 0.38 10.31 9.75
C ILE A 95 0.55 11.81 9.89
N ILE A 96 1.67 12.24 10.45
CA ILE A 96 2.01 13.65 10.56
C ILE A 96 3.45 13.87 10.12
N ALA A 97 3.68 14.95 9.40
CA ALA A 97 5.02 15.40 9.05
C ALA A 97 5.20 16.87 9.38
N LYS A 98 6.32 17.18 10.03
CA LYS A 98 6.64 18.54 10.47
C LYS A 98 8.03 18.96 10.05
N ALA A 99 8.15 20.26 9.78
CA ALA A 99 9.40 20.99 9.74
C ALA A 99 9.39 22.10 10.79
N GLY A 100 10.14 21.91 11.86
CA GLY A 100 10.07 22.64 13.12
C GLY A 100 8.67 22.50 13.69
N ASP A 101 8.07 23.65 13.99
CA ASP A 101 6.70 23.73 14.49
C ASP A 101 5.65 23.69 13.36
N ARG A 102 6.07 23.74 12.09
CA ARG A 102 5.17 23.78 10.93
C ARG A 102 4.75 22.36 10.53
N VAL A 103 3.45 22.11 10.51
CA VAL A 103 2.88 20.91 9.88
C VAL A 103 2.98 21.04 8.36
N ILE A 104 3.67 20.10 7.73
CA ILE A 104 3.78 20.00 6.26
C ILE A 104 2.56 19.26 5.71
N PHE A 105 2.21 18.14 6.33
CA PHE A 105 0.95 17.46 6.08
C PHE A 105 0.54 16.68 7.32
N GLU A 106 -0.77 16.52 7.47
CA GLU A 106 -1.37 15.60 8.41
C GLU A 106 -2.51 14.85 7.73
N VAL A 107 -2.65 13.57 8.04
CA VAL A 107 -3.86 12.82 7.71
C VAL A 107 -4.18 11.91 8.87
N GLY A 108 -5.45 11.86 9.25
CA GLY A 108 -5.95 10.91 10.24
C GLY A 108 -7.24 10.25 9.79
N TYR A 109 -7.45 9.04 10.28
CA TYR A 109 -8.66 8.24 10.15
C TYR A 109 -8.88 7.45 11.43
N ASP A 110 -10.10 7.53 11.97
CA ASP A 110 -10.47 6.94 13.24
C ASP A 110 -11.31 5.65 13.11
N GLY A 111 -11.50 5.16 11.88
CA GLY A 111 -12.41 4.08 11.52
C GLY A 111 -13.68 4.56 10.82
N GLU A 112 -13.97 5.86 10.87
CA GLU A 112 -15.17 6.44 10.26
C GLU A 112 -14.88 7.79 9.57
N THR A 113 -14.21 8.68 10.27
CA THR A 113 -13.93 10.06 9.88
C THR A 113 -12.49 10.19 9.41
N THR A 114 -12.30 10.79 8.23
CA THR A 114 -10.98 11.21 7.76
C THR A 114 -10.80 12.72 8.00
N TRP A 115 -9.61 13.15 8.41
CA TRP A 115 -9.27 14.57 8.56
C TRP A 115 -7.84 14.86 8.10
N THR A 116 -7.56 16.13 7.83
CA THR A 116 -6.20 16.65 7.60
C THR A 116 -5.93 17.83 8.52
N GLU A 117 -4.79 18.50 8.34
CA GLU A 117 -4.52 19.80 8.95
C GLU A 117 -5.59 20.88 8.65
N ARG A 118 -6.44 20.66 7.63
CA ARG A 118 -7.54 21.57 7.23
C ARG A 118 -8.88 21.25 7.88
N GLY A 119 -8.95 20.24 8.74
CA GLY A 119 -10.19 19.78 9.37
C GLY A 119 -10.73 18.49 8.76
N ILE A 120 -12.01 18.21 9.03
CA ILE A 120 -12.68 16.98 8.58
C ILE A 120 -12.81 16.99 7.05
N MET A 121 -12.42 15.87 6.43
CA MET A 121 -12.51 15.66 5.00
C MET A 121 -13.89 15.10 4.63
N PRO A 122 -14.59 15.65 3.63
CA PRO A 122 -15.82 15.06 3.11
C PRO A 122 -15.59 13.62 2.62
N ARG A 123 -16.57 12.73 2.85
CA ARG A 123 -16.44 11.29 2.55
C ARG A 123 -15.97 10.99 1.13
N ALA A 124 -16.52 11.66 0.11
CA ALA A 124 -16.11 11.44 -1.28
C ALA A 124 -14.64 11.83 -1.54
N GLU A 125 -14.14 12.89 -0.88
CA GLU A 125 -12.73 13.27 -0.95
C GLU A 125 -11.86 12.26 -0.20
N ALA A 126 -12.34 11.74 0.95
CA ALA A 126 -11.66 10.72 1.73
C ALA A 126 -11.53 9.39 0.98
N ASP A 127 -12.60 8.90 0.36
CA ASP A 127 -12.60 7.67 -0.42
C ASP A 127 -11.61 7.77 -1.60
N ALA A 128 -11.61 8.91 -2.30
CA ALA A 128 -10.64 9.18 -3.36
C ALA A 128 -9.20 9.28 -2.82
N TYR A 129 -8.99 9.88 -1.64
CA TYR A 129 -7.68 9.95 -1.01
C TYR A 129 -7.15 8.55 -0.68
N TRP A 130 -7.96 7.69 -0.08
CA TRP A 130 -7.53 6.35 0.33
C TRP A 130 -7.28 5.42 -0.85
N ALA A 131 -8.10 5.50 -1.90
CA ALA A 131 -7.89 4.76 -3.15
C ALA A 131 -6.54 5.07 -3.82
N ASN A 132 -5.94 6.24 -3.55
CA ASN A 132 -4.61 6.60 -4.03
C ASN A 132 -3.46 6.16 -3.12
N ASN A 133 -3.73 5.71 -1.89
CA ASN A 133 -2.69 5.52 -0.88
C ASN A 133 -2.64 4.10 -0.28
N PHE A 134 -3.70 3.30 -0.44
CA PHE A 134 -3.84 1.99 0.21
C PHE A 134 -3.73 0.85 -0.78
N GLY A 135 -2.89 -0.11 -0.43
CA GLY A 135 -2.66 -1.34 -1.18
C GLY A 135 -1.69 -2.28 -0.48
N PHE A 136 -0.84 -1.78 0.43
CA PHE A 136 0.12 -2.63 1.14
C PHE A 136 -0.56 -3.60 2.10
N GLY A 137 -1.67 -3.18 2.72
CA GLY A 137 -2.36 -4.00 3.72
C GLY A 137 -2.80 -5.37 3.19
N ILE A 138 -3.08 -5.47 1.89
CA ILE A 138 -3.68 -6.68 1.30
C ILE A 138 -2.78 -7.90 1.33
N ILE A 139 -1.45 -7.72 1.40
CA ILE A 139 -0.53 -8.85 1.51
C ILE A 139 -0.78 -9.68 2.78
N ARG A 140 -1.36 -9.08 3.83
CA ARG A 140 -1.66 -9.76 5.09
C ARG A 140 -2.85 -10.71 4.97
N SER A 141 -3.74 -10.48 4.03
CA SER A 141 -4.90 -11.35 3.76
C SER A 141 -4.71 -12.20 2.50
N ALA A 142 -3.57 -12.09 1.83
CA ALA A 142 -3.29 -12.75 0.56
C ALA A 142 -3.39 -14.29 0.56
N LEU A 143 -3.32 -14.91 1.74
CA LEU A 143 -3.41 -16.36 1.93
C LEU A 143 -4.81 -16.83 2.38
N GLU A 144 -5.72 -15.90 2.64
CA GLU A 144 -7.11 -16.16 3.04
C GLU A 144 -7.98 -16.59 1.84
N ASP A 145 -9.15 -17.13 2.14
CA ASP A 145 -10.11 -17.54 1.12
C ASP A 145 -10.63 -16.33 0.32
N GLY A 146 -10.86 -16.54 -0.99
CA GLY A 146 -11.32 -15.50 -1.91
C GLY A 146 -10.19 -14.69 -2.56
N PHE A 147 -8.97 -14.77 -2.04
CA PHE A 147 -7.78 -14.20 -2.70
C PHE A 147 -7.20 -15.13 -3.77
N ALA A 148 -6.74 -14.54 -4.87
CA ALA A 148 -6.01 -15.27 -5.91
C ALA A 148 -4.58 -14.75 -6.08
N LEU A 149 -3.63 -15.67 -6.16
CA LEU A 149 -2.21 -15.41 -6.31
C LEU A 149 -1.72 -15.92 -7.66
N HIS A 150 -1.03 -15.07 -8.42
CA HIS A 150 -0.42 -15.46 -9.70
C HIS A 150 1.02 -14.98 -9.79
N THR A 151 1.91 -15.84 -10.26
CA THR A 151 3.26 -15.40 -10.60
C THR A 151 3.22 -14.36 -11.73
N ALA A 152 4.14 -13.41 -11.67
CA ALA A 152 4.42 -12.46 -12.73
C ALA A 152 5.91 -12.59 -13.12
N PRO A 153 6.31 -12.11 -14.31
CA PRO A 153 7.70 -12.12 -14.70
C PRO A 153 8.57 -11.46 -13.63
N PRO A 154 9.64 -12.14 -13.17
CA PRO A 154 10.53 -11.60 -12.16
C PRO A 154 11.24 -10.34 -12.66
N ARG A 155 11.65 -9.47 -11.73
CA ARG A 155 12.35 -8.21 -12.01
C ARG A 155 13.67 -8.16 -11.26
N ASP A 156 14.57 -7.29 -11.71
CA ASP A 156 15.73 -6.89 -10.93
C ASP A 156 15.44 -5.51 -10.33
N ILE A 157 15.36 -5.44 -9.00
CA ILE A 157 15.00 -4.24 -8.26
C ILE A 157 16.14 -3.95 -7.27
N GLY A 158 16.76 -2.78 -7.40
CA GLY A 158 17.91 -2.41 -6.56
C GLY A 158 19.08 -3.39 -6.68
N GLY A 159 19.31 -3.94 -7.88
CA GLY A 159 20.37 -4.90 -8.16
C GLY A 159 20.12 -6.32 -7.64
N ARG A 160 18.91 -6.62 -7.14
CA ARG A 160 18.57 -7.94 -6.61
C ARG A 160 17.41 -8.56 -7.38
N ARG A 161 17.52 -9.86 -7.61
CA ARG A 161 16.47 -10.65 -8.24
C ARG A 161 15.24 -10.65 -7.35
N THR A 162 14.10 -10.27 -7.92
CA THR A 162 12.83 -10.12 -7.21
C THR A 162 11.78 -11.00 -7.89
N ASN A 163 11.22 -11.93 -7.11
CA ASN A 163 10.06 -12.72 -7.50
C ASN A 163 8.83 -11.82 -7.46
N MET A 164 8.05 -11.81 -8.54
CA MET A 164 6.87 -10.95 -8.63
C MET A 164 5.61 -11.80 -8.48
N VAL A 165 4.72 -11.40 -7.58
CA VAL A 165 3.40 -12.03 -7.40
C VAL A 165 2.31 -10.98 -7.52
N ARG A 166 1.34 -11.28 -8.38
CA ARG A 166 0.09 -10.56 -8.49
C ARG A 166 -0.91 -11.13 -7.51
N ILE A 167 -1.52 -10.27 -6.72
CA ILE A 167 -2.55 -10.59 -5.73
C ILE A 167 -3.84 -9.95 -6.20
N LEU A 168 -4.90 -10.74 -6.33
CA LEU A 168 -6.26 -10.27 -6.59
C LEU A 168 -7.06 -10.44 -5.30
N ASP A 169 -7.73 -9.37 -4.89
CA ASP A 169 -8.71 -9.44 -3.80
C ASP A 169 -10.04 -10.06 -4.29
N PRO A 170 -10.97 -10.38 -3.38
CA PRO A 170 -12.29 -10.94 -3.73
C PRO A 170 -13.12 -10.07 -4.69
N ASN A 171 -12.81 -8.78 -4.80
CA ASN A 171 -13.46 -7.84 -5.71
C ASN A 171 -12.74 -7.76 -7.07
N GLY A 172 -11.66 -8.51 -7.27
CA GLY A 172 -10.86 -8.54 -8.49
C GLY A 172 -9.83 -7.40 -8.58
N MET A 173 -9.63 -6.63 -7.51
CA MET A 173 -8.64 -5.55 -7.51
C MET A 173 -7.24 -6.12 -7.41
N GLN A 174 -6.36 -5.63 -8.28
CA GLN A 174 -5.02 -6.17 -8.43
C GLN A 174 -3.98 -5.33 -7.68
N THR A 175 -3.12 -6.00 -6.92
CA THR A 175 -1.86 -5.43 -6.41
C THR A 175 -0.68 -6.34 -6.78
N LEU A 176 0.39 -5.76 -7.32
CA LEU A 176 1.63 -6.46 -7.64
C LEU A 176 2.59 -6.31 -6.46
N PHE A 177 3.17 -7.41 -5.99
CA PHE A 177 4.19 -7.42 -4.95
C PHE A 177 5.50 -8.02 -5.49
N GLY A 178 6.61 -7.45 -5.07
CA GLY A 178 7.94 -7.98 -5.33
C GLY A 178 8.60 -8.47 -4.04
N PHE A 179 9.13 -9.68 -4.10
CA PHE A 179 9.80 -10.37 -3.01
C PHE A 179 11.24 -10.66 -3.41
N ASP A 180 12.18 -10.15 -2.63
CA ASP A 180 13.60 -10.43 -2.82
C ASP A 180 13.86 -11.95 -2.81
N ALA A 181 14.52 -12.45 -3.85
CA ALA A 181 14.64 -13.89 -4.07
C ALA A 181 15.51 -14.60 -3.03
N GLU A 182 16.41 -13.89 -2.34
CA GLU A 182 17.34 -14.44 -1.35
C GLU A 182 16.80 -14.31 0.08
N SER A 183 16.33 -13.11 0.45
CA SER A 183 15.82 -12.84 1.81
C SER A 183 14.33 -13.15 1.98
N GLY A 184 13.55 -13.14 0.90
CA GLY A 184 12.08 -13.20 0.96
C GLY A 184 11.43 -11.88 1.38
N PHE A 185 12.18 -10.79 1.57
CA PHE A 185 11.62 -9.51 1.99
C PHE A 185 10.76 -8.87 0.89
N VAL A 186 9.68 -8.20 1.29
CA VAL A 186 8.84 -7.44 0.37
C VAL A 186 9.60 -6.17 0.04
N THR A 187 10.13 -6.09 -1.19
CA THR A 187 10.95 -4.97 -1.66
C THR A 187 10.18 -4.03 -2.58
N TYR A 188 9.02 -4.45 -3.06
CA TYR A 188 8.23 -3.69 -4.01
C TYR A 188 6.74 -3.94 -3.84
N MET A 189 5.94 -2.91 -4.09
CA MET A 189 4.52 -3.06 -4.39
C MET A 189 4.10 -2.09 -5.49
N ALA A 190 3.04 -2.44 -6.23
CA ALA A 190 2.41 -1.50 -7.14
C ALA A 190 0.94 -1.83 -7.45
N PHE A 191 0.17 -0.81 -7.82
CA PHE A 191 -1.20 -0.92 -8.30
C PHE A 191 -1.58 0.31 -9.13
N ASN A 192 -2.64 0.20 -9.93
CA ASN A 192 -3.19 1.35 -10.64
C ASN A 192 -4.00 2.20 -9.67
N ALA A 193 -3.67 3.48 -9.55
CA ALA A 193 -4.42 4.46 -8.77
C ALA A 193 -4.94 5.59 -9.69
N PRO A 194 -5.97 6.34 -9.29
CA PRO A 194 -6.43 7.51 -10.03
C PRO A 194 -5.32 8.54 -10.35
N ARG A 195 -4.31 8.65 -9.49
CA ARG A 195 -3.16 9.56 -9.65
C ARG A 195 -2.08 9.04 -10.61
N GLY A 196 -2.13 7.78 -11.03
CA GLY A 196 -1.12 7.13 -11.85
C GLY A 196 -0.77 5.74 -11.33
N PHE A 197 0.21 5.08 -11.95
CA PHE A 197 0.73 3.80 -11.48
C PHE A 197 1.49 4.02 -10.17
N HIS A 198 0.87 3.61 -9.06
CA HIS A 198 1.41 3.78 -7.72
C HIS A 198 2.44 2.69 -7.46
N GLU A 199 3.65 3.08 -7.07
CA GLU A 199 4.73 2.14 -6.78
C GLU A 199 5.38 2.48 -5.44
N ARG A 200 5.68 1.48 -4.62
CA ARG A 200 6.57 1.67 -3.47
C ARG A 200 7.74 0.72 -3.53
N LEU A 201 8.93 1.25 -3.23
CA LEU A 201 10.13 0.49 -2.98
C LEU A 201 10.40 0.45 -1.48
N TYR A 202 10.71 -0.73 -0.99
CA TYR A 202 11.03 -1.00 0.40
C TYR A 202 12.48 -1.44 0.50
N GLY A 203 13.20 -0.87 1.47
CA GLY A 203 14.60 -1.16 1.67
C GLY A 203 15.06 -0.86 3.08
N ASP A 204 16.35 -1.11 3.30
CA ASP A 204 17.03 -0.85 4.55
C ASP A 204 16.34 -1.52 5.75
N PHE A 205 16.23 -2.85 5.70
CA PHE A 205 15.45 -3.61 6.66
C PHE A 205 16.15 -3.76 8.01
N VAL A 206 15.37 -3.73 9.09
CA VAL A 206 15.82 -4.07 10.44
C VAL A 206 14.93 -5.16 11.02
N ARG A 207 15.52 -6.14 11.70
CA ARG A 207 14.79 -7.13 12.49
C ARG A 207 14.74 -6.70 13.94
N LEU A 208 13.53 -6.63 14.50
CA LEU A 208 13.30 -6.33 15.91
C LEU A 208 13.43 -7.60 16.76
N ALA A 209 13.57 -7.43 18.07
CA ALA A 209 13.72 -8.55 19.02
C ALA A 209 12.51 -9.51 19.01
N ASN A 210 11.32 -9.03 18.68
CA ASN A 210 10.10 -9.84 18.54
C ASN A 210 9.98 -10.55 17.18
N GLY A 211 11.02 -10.52 16.35
CA GLY A 211 11.06 -11.18 15.05
C GLY A 211 10.53 -10.35 13.89
N TRP A 212 9.77 -9.27 14.14
CA TRP A 212 9.25 -8.38 13.11
C TRP A 212 10.39 -7.80 12.25
N VAL A 213 10.22 -7.82 10.93
CA VAL A 213 11.11 -7.13 10.00
C VAL A 213 10.45 -5.88 9.47
N GLN A 214 11.07 -4.73 9.76
CA GLN A 214 10.63 -3.42 9.31
C GLN A 214 11.50 -2.93 8.16
N ALA A 215 10.88 -2.53 7.05
CA ALA A 215 11.56 -1.68 6.07
C ALA A 215 11.77 -0.28 6.66
N ARG A 216 13.03 0.16 6.80
CA ARG A 216 13.29 1.53 7.26
C ARG A 216 13.14 2.54 6.15
N ARG A 217 13.41 2.18 4.90
CA ARG A 217 13.22 3.08 3.76
C ARG A 217 12.00 2.71 2.94
N VAL A 218 11.16 3.70 2.66
CA VAL A 218 10.01 3.58 1.76
C VAL A 218 10.06 4.72 0.76
N THR A 219 10.21 4.39 -0.53
CA THR A 219 10.15 5.39 -1.62
C THR A 219 8.85 5.18 -2.39
N LEU A 220 8.02 6.22 -2.43
CA LEU A 220 6.79 6.26 -3.22
C LEU A 220 7.06 6.92 -4.56
N MET A 221 6.57 6.30 -5.63
CA MET A 221 6.57 6.83 -6.98
C MET A 221 5.17 6.76 -7.59
N TYR A 222 4.91 7.67 -8.54
CA TYR A 222 3.80 7.56 -9.49
C TYR A 222 4.39 7.57 -10.89
N ASP A 223 4.00 6.59 -11.71
CA ASP A 223 4.48 6.45 -13.09
C ASP A 223 6.02 6.46 -13.20
N GLY A 224 6.69 5.83 -12.23
CA GLY A 224 8.16 5.81 -12.12
C GLY A 224 8.81 7.10 -11.59
N VAL A 225 8.05 8.17 -11.34
CA VAL A 225 8.56 9.44 -10.79
C VAL A 225 8.45 9.45 -9.28
N ILE A 226 9.57 9.69 -8.58
CA ILE A 226 9.61 9.74 -7.11
C ILE A 226 8.76 10.91 -6.61
N ALA A 227 7.78 10.60 -5.76
CA ALA A 227 6.95 11.59 -5.06
C ALA A 227 7.53 11.91 -3.67
N ASN A 228 7.91 10.89 -2.91
CA ASN A 228 8.53 11.06 -1.61
C ASN A 228 9.35 9.83 -1.19
N SER A 229 10.31 10.06 -0.30
CA SER A 229 11.09 9.02 0.37
C SER A 229 10.98 9.22 1.89
N VAL A 230 10.64 8.16 2.61
CA VAL A 230 10.54 8.14 4.06
C VAL A 230 11.65 7.24 4.62
N PHE A 231 12.28 7.67 5.71
CA PHE A 231 13.21 6.87 6.49
C PHE A 231 12.72 6.76 7.93
N TRP A 232 12.41 5.54 8.37
CA TRP A 232 11.97 5.20 9.72
C TRP A 232 13.17 4.84 10.59
N SER A 233 13.41 5.65 11.61
CA SER A 233 14.48 5.42 12.60
C SER A 233 13.98 4.68 13.84
N GLN A 234 12.68 4.74 14.12
CA GLN A 234 12.04 4.09 15.27
C GLN A 234 10.85 3.25 14.81
N THR A 235 10.65 2.13 15.49
CA THR A 235 9.54 1.20 15.21
C THR A 235 9.11 0.53 16.50
N ARG A 236 7.79 0.53 16.73
CA ARG A 236 7.16 -0.18 17.85
C ARG A 236 5.94 -0.92 17.33
N VAL A 237 5.91 -2.22 17.58
CA VAL A 237 4.84 -3.14 17.16
C VAL A 237 4.11 -3.61 18.41
N ASN A 238 2.78 -3.58 18.38
CA ASN A 238 1.88 -3.96 19.49
C ASN A 238 2.19 -3.19 20.79
N GLY A 239 2.64 -1.94 20.65
CA GLY A 239 2.76 -1.00 21.76
C GLY A 239 1.44 -0.30 22.03
N ALA A 240 1.21 0.08 23.29
CA ALA A 240 0.06 0.91 23.63
C ALA A 240 0.09 2.24 22.87
N LEU A 241 -1.02 2.58 22.23
CA LEU A 241 -1.27 3.85 21.57
C LEU A 241 -2.29 4.64 22.38
N ASP A 242 -2.05 5.94 22.56
CA ASP A 242 -3.03 6.84 23.16
C ASP A 242 -4.24 6.98 22.21
N PRO A 243 -5.46 6.62 22.63
CA PRO A 243 -6.66 6.79 21.81
C PRO A 243 -6.88 8.22 21.33
N ALA A 244 -6.38 9.22 22.06
CA ALA A 244 -6.45 10.63 21.66
C ALA A 244 -5.71 10.92 20.35
N LEU A 245 -4.75 10.08 19.95
CA LEU A 245 -4.06 10.20 18.67
C LEU A 245 -5.02 10.16 17.48
N PHE A 246 -6.13 9.42 17.61
CA PHE A 246 -7.11 9.21 16.54
C PHE A 246 -8.37 10.04 16.72
N LYS A 247 -8.36 11.09 17.55
CA LYS A 247 -9.52 11.97 17.67
C LYS A 247 -9.49 13.00 16.52
N PRO A 248 -10.56 13.10 15.70
CA PRO A 248 -10.67 14.15 14.71
C PRO A 248 -10.73 15.54 15.39
N PRO A 249 -10.34 16.60 14.69
CA PRO A 249 -10.51 17.97 15.18
C PRO A 249 -11.99 18.29 15.38
N ALA A 250 -12.27 19.29 16.21
CA ALA A 250 -13.63 19.83 16.30
C ALA A 250 -14.05 20.40 14.92
N PRO A 251 -15.31 20.19 14.50
CA PRO A 251 -15.83 20.71 13.23
C PRO A 251 -15.91 22.24 13.20
#